data_AF-A0A3D1D117-F1
#
_entry.id   AF-A0A3D1D117-F1
#
_cell.length_a   1.000
_cell.length_b   1.000
_cell.length_c   1.000
_cell.angle_alpha   90.00
_cell.angle_beta   90.00
_cell.angle_gamma   90.00
#
_symmetry.space_group_name_H-M   'P 1'
#
loop_
_entity.id
_entity.type
_entity.pdbx_description
1 polymer ?
#
loop_
_entity_poly.entity_id
_entity_poly.type
_entity_poly.pdbx_seq_one_letter_code
_entity_poly.pdbx_strand_id
1 'polypeptide(L)'
;KTDENGKQVPDTIFLADNINEENLQYYARYAVKQVVDAEMDGMDWDFEGWSSSNLLPVIKECYKYFGPEGKWPEKLIIIDYFGGSPSSDMNPYCDYLIRQAYSGQGTGAAFASGWDTKKQVMCEAIHQKPNGGNVESYAAWEKGNKGGCGGYSIRFNYNQDRLGVPYGALRRAIQIMNPAIKK
;
A
#
# COMPACT_ATOMS: atom_id res chain seq x y z
N LYS A 1 -4.10 11.19 26.36
CA LYS A 1 -2.89 10.38 26.71
C LYS A 1 -1.61 11.22 26.44
N THR A 2 -0.37 10.74 26.57
CA THR A 2 0.85 11.46 26.11
C THR A 2 1.63 10.60 25.12
N ASP A 3 2.34 11.21 24.16
CA ASP A 3 3.24 10.50 23.26
C ASP A 3 4.58 10.16 23.95
N GLU A 4 5.47 9.47 23.24
CA GLU A 4 6.78 9.06 23.75
C GLU A 4 7.73 10.24 24.09
N ASN A 5 7.39 11.46 23.68
CA ASN A 5 8.10 12.69 24.03
C ASN A 5 7.42 13.47 25.16
N GLY A 6 6.40 12.89 25.81
CA GLY A 6 5.66 13.52 26.90
C GLY A 6 4.67 14.58 26.45
N LYS A 7 4.38 14.70 25.16
CA LYS A 7 3.42 15.69 24.63
C LYS A 7 1.99 15.16 24.80
N GLN A 8 1.05 16.01 25.22
CA GLN A 8 -0.36 15.63 25.31
C GLN A 8 -0.92 15.17 23.96
N VAL A 9 -1.64 14.06 24.00
CA VAL A 9 -2.33 13.38 22.90
C VAL A 9 -3.83 13.55 23.15
N PRO A 10 -4.50 14.53 22.52
CA PRO A 10 -5.96 14.61 22.50
C PRO A 10 -6.57 13.29 22.04
N ASP A 11 -7.60 12.82 22.74
CA ASP A 11 -8.25 11.54 22.43
C ASP A 11 -8.98 11.57 21.07
N THR A 12 -9.20 12.76 20.50
CA THR A 12 -9.68 12.98 19.14
C THR A 12 -9.06 14.26 18.55
N ILE A 13 -8.35 14.12 17.44
CA ILE A 13 -8.11 15.22 16.49
C ILE A 13 -8.88 14.85 15.23
N PHE A 14 -9.90 15.65 14.89
CA PHE A 14 -10.48 15.61 13.55
C PHE A 14 -9.55 16.39 12.64
N LEU A 15 -8.65 15.67 11.97
CA LEU A 15 -7.68 16.26 11.04
C LEU A 15 -8.33 17.18 10.01
N ALA A 16 -9.55 16.85 9.58
CA ALA A 16 -10.32 17.61 8.61
C ALA A 16 -10.55 19.08 8.99
N ASP A 17 -10.57 19.41 10.28
CA ASP A 17 -10.94 20.75 10.76
C ASP A 17 -9.72 21.65 11.02
N ASN A 18 -8.50 21.10 11.00
CA ASN A 18 -7.28 21.85 11.31
C ASN A 18 -6.02 21.19 10.70
N ILE A 19 -5.97 21.14 9.37
CA ILE A 19 -4.83 20.58 8.64
C ILE A 19 -3.64 21.55 8.71
N ASN A 20 -2.67 21.22 9.54
CA ASN A 20 -1.35 21.84 9.57
C ASN A 20 -0.28 20.76 9.82
N GLU A 21 0.98 21.08 9.58
CA GLU A 21 2.07 20.09 9.66
C GLU A 21 2.20 19.46 11.04
N GLU A 22 2.03 20.22 12.12
CA GLU A 22 2.11 19.70 13.49
C GLU A 22 1.02 18.65 13.77
N ASN A 23 -0.22 18.93 13.33
CA ASN A 23 -1.34 18.00 13.47
C ASN A 23 -1.19 16.75 12.58
N LEU A 24 -0.61 16.90 11.38
CA LEU A 24 -0.31 15.79 10.49
C LEU A 24 0.76 14.87 11.10
N GLN A 25 1.85 15.43 11.60
CA GLN A 25 2.89 14.67 12.30
C GLN A 25 2.35 14.01 13.57
N TYR A 26 1.47 14.70 14.30
CA TYR A 26 0.80 14.11 15.45
C TYR A 26 -0.03 12.88 15.07
N TYR A 27 -0.84 12.98 14.01
CA TYR A 27 -1.62 11.85 13.51
C TYR A 27 -0.74 10.68 13.07
N ALA A 28 0.40 10.97 12.45
CA ALA A 28 1.40 9.96 12.10
C ALA A 28 1.90 9.19 13.34
N ARG A 29 2.27 9.90 14.41
CA ARG A 29 2.69 9.27 15.68
C ARG A 29 1.57 8.46 16.34
N TYR A 30 0.32 8.92 16.24
CA TYR A 30 -0.83 8.14 16.69
C TYR A 30 -0.96 6.82 15.91
N ALA A 31 -0.87 6.86 14.58
CA ALA A 31 -0.92 5.67 13.72
C ALA A 31 0.24 4.70 14.02
N VAL A 32 1.47 5.22 14.17
CA VAL A 32 2.65 4.43 14.61
C VAL A 32 2.35 3.70 15.91
N LYS A 33 1.77 4.40 16.90
CA LYS A 33 1.38 3.77 18.16
C LYS A 33 0.36 2.64 17.96
N GLN A 34 -0.64 2.82 17.10
CA GLN A 34 -1.62 1.75 16.84
C GLN A 34 -0.94 0.50 16.26
N VAL A 35 -0.04 0.66 15.30
CA VAL A 35 0.71 -0.45 14.69
C VAL A 35 1.57 -1.17 15.73
N VAL A 36 2.27 -0.43 16.59
CA VAL A 36 3.13 -1.01 17.63
C VAL A 36 2.32 -1.72 18.71
N ASP A 37 1.27 -1.08 19.23
CA ASP A 37 0.42 -1.66 20.28
C ASP A 37 -0.30 -2.93 19.79
N ALA A 38 -0.63 -3.00 18.50
CA ALA A 38 -1.25 -4.15 17.87
C ALA A 38 -0.25 -5.18 17.34
N GLU A 39 1.05 -4.99 17.55
CA GLU A 39 2.13 -5.85 17.05
C GLU A 39 2.07 -6.09 15.53
N MET A 40 1.61 -5.10 14.76
CA MET A 40 1.50 -5.17 13.30
C MET A 40 2.84 -4.88 12.60
N ASP A 41 2.99 -5.40 11.39
CA ASP A 41 4.22 -5.29 10.58
C ASP A 41 4.35 -3.98 9.79
N GLY A 42 3.42 -3.03 9.93
CA GLY A 42 3.46 -1.77 9.20
C GLY A 42 2.12 -1.07 9.07
N MET A 43 2.10 -0.02 8.26
CA MET A 43 0.91 0.79 7.96
C MET A 43 0.76 0.98 6.45
N ASP A 44 -0.48 0.87 5.97
CA ASP A 44 -0.89 1.21 4.60
C ASP A 44 -1.73 2.49 4.61
N TRP A 45 -1.39 3.44 3.76
CA TRP A 45 -2.03 4.74 3.64
C TRP A 45 -2.80 4.83 2.33
N ASP A 46 -4.12 4.67 2.40
CA ASP A 46 -5.01 4.95 1.27
C ASP A 46 -4.96 6.44 0.95
N PHE A 47 -4.38 6.77 -0.21
CA PHE A 47 -4.19 8.14 -0.69
C PHE A 47 -5.51 8.82 -1.07
N GLU A 48 -6.62 8.08 -1.22
CA GLU A 48 -7.90 8.67 -1.60
C GLU A 48 -8.39 9.69 -0.56
N GLY A 49 -8.56 10.95 -1.00
CA GLY A 49 -8.92 12.07 -0.11
C GLY A 49 -7.71 12.85 0.44
N TRP A 50 -6.48 12.40 0.19
CA TRP A 50 -5.27 13.15 0.48
C TRP A 50 -4.79 13.99 -0.69
N SER A 51 -4.05 15.05 -0.38
CA SER A 51 -3.13 15.69 -1.32
C SER A 51 -1.70 15.27 -1.02
N SER A 52 -0.81 15.32 -2.01
CA SER A 52 0.62 15.08 -1.79
C SER A 52 1.21 16.02 -0.73
N SER A 53 0.75 17.27 -0.65
CA SER A 53 1.21 18.25 0.34
C SER A 53 0.85 17.87 1.78
N ASN A 54 -0.26 17.16 1.98
CA ASN A 54 -0.75 16.82 3.31
C ASN A 54 -0.29 15.42 3.74
N LEU A 55 -0.16 14.47 2.81
CA LEU A 55 0.32 13.13 3.15
C LEU A 55 1.84 13.10 3.33
N LEU A 56 2.62 13.93 2.62
CA LEU A 56 4.09 13.87 2.69
C LEU A 56 4.65 14.09 4.12
N PRO A 57 4.17 15.08 4.91
CA PRO A 57 4.58 15.22 6.29
C PRO A 57 4.25 14.01 7.17
N VAL A 58 3.10 13.36 6.93
CA VAL A 58 2.70 12.14 7.65
C VAL A 58 3.68 11.01 7.38
N ILE A 59 3.98 10.75 6.10
CA ILE A 59 4.90 9.68 5.69
C ILE A 59 6.32 9.94 6.21
N LYS A 60 6.82 11.18 6.13
CA LYS A 60 8.12 11.55 6.68
C LYS A 60 8.19 11.35 8.20
N GLU A 61 7.12 11.65 8.92
CA GLU A 61 7.08 11.43 10.36
C GLU A 61 7.05 9.93 10.69
N CYS A 62 6.26 9.14 9.97
CA CYS A 62 6.26 7.68 10.10
C CYS A 62 7.65 7.07 9.83
N TYR A 63 8.40 7.59 8.85
CA TYR A 63 9.73 7.07 8.48
C TYR A 63 10.79 7.21 9.57
N LYS A 64 10.58 8.08 10.57
CA LYS A 64 11.43 8.11 11.77
C LYS A 64 11.31 6.83 12.59
N TYR A 65 10.22 6.09 12.40
CA TYR A 65 9.85 4.90 13.17
C TYR A 65 9.90 3.63 12.34
N PHE A 66 9.33 3.64 11.14
CA PHE A 66 9.20 2.48 10.26
C PHE A 66 10.06 2.65 9.00
N GLY A 67 10.34 1.56 8.31
CA GLY A 67 11.22 1.54 7.14
C GLY A 67 12.71 1.51 7.51
N PRO A 68 13.62 1.32 6.54
CA PRO A 68 15.01 0.90 6.76
C PRO A 68 15.86 1.82 7.66
N GLU A 69 15.52 3.09 7.79
CA GLU A 69 16.22 4.06 8.65
C GLU A 69 15.48 4.38 9.96
N GLY A 70 14.30 3.81 10.15
CA GLY A 70 13.45 4.04 11.31
C GLY A 70 13.89 3.26 12.56
N LYS A 71 13.28 3.61 13.70
CA LYS A 71 13.44 2.93 15.00
C LYS A 71 13.16 1.41 14.93
N TRP A 72 12.21 1.00 14.10
CA TRP A 72 11.76 -0.37 13.83
C TRP A 72 11.89 -0.65 12.33
N PRO A 73 13.11 -0.97 11.85
CA PRO A 73 13.41 -1.03 10.43
C PRO A 73 12.70 -2.15 9.67
N GLU A 74 12.14 -3.12 10.38
CA GLU A 74 11.35 -4.21 9.85
C GLU A 74 9.89 -3.84 9.52
N LYS A 75 9.39 -2.71 10.06
CA LYS A 75 8.01 -2.29 9.86
C LYS A 75 7.85 -1.52 8.56
N LEU A 76 6.80 -1.82 7.80
CA LEU A 76 6.57 -1.29 6.46
C LEU A 76 5.76 0.02 6.47
N ILE A 77 6.08 0.89 5.52
CA ILE A 77 5.26 2.03 5.11
C ILE A 77 4.79 1.78 3.67
N ILE A 78 3.48 1.62 3.51
CA ILE A 78 2.83 1.37 2.22
C ILE A 78 1.89 2.53 1.92
N ILE A 79 1.74 2.87 0.64
CA ILE A 79 0.74 3.83 0.17
C ILE A 79 -0.04 3.16 -0.95
N ASP A 80 -1.37 3.22 -0.93
CA ASP A 80 -2.21 2.75 -2.01
C ASP A 80 -3.02 3.88 -2.67
N TYR A 81 -3.38 3.72 -3.96
CA TYR A 81 -4.13 4.75 -4.71
C TYR A 81 -4.97 4.19 -5.86
N PHE A 82 -6.18 4.74 -6.04
CA PHE A 82 -7.06 4.48 -7.19
C PHE A 82 -7.07 5.58 -8.25
N GLY A 83 -7.18 6.84 -7.85
CA GLY A 83 -7.28 7.98 -8.77
C GLY A 83 -5.90 8.54 -9.13
N GLY A 84 -5.73 9.84 -8.84
CA GLY A 84 -4.45 10.53 -8.97
C GLY A 84 -3.38 9.89 -8.09
N SER A 85 -2.16 9.78 -8.61
CA SER A 85 -1.04 9.19 -7.88
C SER A 85 -0.42 10.16 -6.88
N PRO A 86 0.09 9.68 -5.74
CA PRO A 86 0.90 10.49 -4.83
C PRO A 86 2.20 10.97 -5.51
N SER A 87 2.75 12.10 -5.03
CA SER A 87 4.03 12.63 -5.52
C SER A 87 5.16 11.63 -5.36
N SER A 88 6.06 11.55 -6.34
CA SER A 88 7.29 10.77 -6.27
C SER A 88 8.28 11.23 -5.19
N ASP A 89 8.05 12.39 -4.57
CA ASP A 89 8.85 12.86 -3.42
C ASP A 89 8.74 11.94 -2.20
N MET A 90 7.73 11.08 -2.17
CA MET A 90 7.53 10.07 -1.13
C MET A 90 8.37 8.80 -1.36
N ASN A 91 8.99 8.61 -2.53
CA ASN A 91 9.80 7.42 -2.84
C ASN A 91 10.82 7.04 -1.75
N PRO A 92 11.57 7.99 -1.14
CA PRO A 92 12.58 7.63 -0.14
C PRO A 92 11.98 7.08 1.16
N TYR A 93 10.71 7.39 1.44
CA TYR A 93 10.06 7.17 2.74
C TYR A 93 8.98 6.09 2.71
N CYS A 94 8.84 5.39 1.58
CA CYS A 94 7.78 4.43 1.33
C CYS A 94 8.39 3.13 0.77
N ASP A 95 7.98 1.98 1.29
CA ASP A 95 8.48 0.67 0.86
C ASP A 95 7.76 0.19 -0.41
N TYR A 96 6.44 0.34 -0.45
CA TYR A 96 5.62 -0.07 -1.59
C TYR A 96 4.53 0.93 -1.93
N LEU A 97 4.34 1.16 -3.23
CA LEU A 97 3.21 1.90 -3.79
C LEU A 97 2.24 0.92 -4.46
N ILE A 98 1.03 0.83 -3.95
CA ILE A 98 0.00 -0.08 -4.45
C ILE A 98 -0.94 0.67 -5.39
N ARG A 99 -0.90 0.31 -6.67
CA ARG A 99 -1.88 0.77 -7.67
C ARG A 99 -3.13 -0.09 -7.57
N GLN A 100 -4.26 0.54 -7.25
CA GLN A 100 -5.57 -0.07 -7.42
C GLN A 100 -5.95 -0.12 -8.91
N ALA A 101 -5.61 -1.23 -9.58
CA ALA A 101 -5.86 -1.50 -10.99
C ALA A 101 -7.07 -2.43 -11.17
N TYR A 102 -8.20 -1.99 -10.63
CA TYR A 102 -9.46 -2.74 -10.65
C TYR A 102 -10.07 -2.77 -12.06
N SER A 103 -9.99 -3.92 -12.72
CA SER A 103 -10.53 -4.10 -14.07
C SER A 103 -12.05 -4.08 -14.11
N GLY A 104 -12.70 -4.48 -13.00
CA GLY A 104 -14.14 -4.36 -12.82
C GLY A 104 -14.66 -2.92 -12.86
N GLN A 105 -13.77 -1.94 -12.63
CA GLN A 105 -14.05 -0.51 -12.72
C GLN A 105 -13.43 0.15 -13.96
N GLY A 106 -13.00 -0.66 -14.95
CA GLY A 106 -12.44 -0.16 -16.20
C GLY A 106 -11.01 0.38 -16.09
N THR A 107 -10.33 0.16 -14.97
CA THR A 107 -8.92 0.58 -14.80
C THR A 107 -7.96 -0.53 -15.24
N GLY A 108 -6.78 -0.13 -15.73
CA GLY A 108 -5.74 -1.02 -16.22
C GLY A 108 -4.40 -0.84 -15.50
N ALA A 109 -3.40 -1.59 -15.93
CA ALA A 109 -2.04 -1.49 -15.40
C ALA A 109 -1.38 -0.17 -15.84
N ALA A 110 -1.13 0.72 -14.87
CA ALA A 110 -0.39 1.95 -15.07
C ALA A 110 0.42 2.27 -13.81
N PHE A 111 1.69 2.63 -14.01
CA PHE A 111 2.58 3.07 -12.94
C PHE A 111 2.52 4.56 -12.73
N ALA A 112 2.62 4.98 -11.47
CA ALA A 112 2.85 6.37 -11.11
C ALA A 112 4.19 6.83 -11.69
N SER A 113 4.17 7.99 -12.35
CA SER A 113 5.38 8.58 -12.92
C SER A 113 6.35 9.00 -11.82
N GLY A 114 7.65 8.86 -12.06
CA GLY A 114 8.70 9.23 -11.10
C GLY A 114 8.87 8.26 -9.93
N TRP A 115 7.98 7.29 -9.74
CA TRP A 115 8.12 6.25 -8.72
C TRP A 115 9.05 5.12 -9.15
N ASP A 116 9.86 4.60 -8.22
CA ASP A 116 10.68 3.42 -8.49
C ASP A 116 9.77 2.23 -8.83
N THR A 117 9.95 1.66 -10.03
CA THR A 117 9.20 0.49 -10.50
C THR A 117 9.25 -0.68 -9.50
N LYS A 118 10.36 -0.86 -8.76
CA LYS A 118 10.53 -1.93 -7.76
C LYS A 118 9.60 -1.82 -6.57
N LYS A 119 9.08 -0.63 -6.31
CA LYS A 119 8.13 -0.38 -5.23
C LYS A 119 6.68 -0.53 -5.69
N GLN A 120 6.42 -0.57 -6.99
CA GLN A 120 5.06 -0.52 -7.52
C GLN A 120 4.42 -1.91 -7.67
N VAL A 121 3.24 -2.07 -7.07
CA VAL A 121 2.43 -3.31 -7.05
C VAL A 121 1.06 -3.02 -7.64
N MET A 122 0.51 -3.89 -8.49
CA MET A 122 -0.82 -3.70 -9.10
C MET A 122 -1.84 -4.65 -8.50
N CYS A 123 -2.98 -4.11 -8.09
CA CYS A 123 -4.03 -4.86 -7.41
C CYS A 123 -5.33 -4.92 -8.22
N GLU A 124 -5.94 -6.11 -8.28
CA GLU A 124 -7.26 -6.35 -8.86
C GLU A 124 -8.38 -6.30 -7.80
N ALA A 125 -9.60 -5.88 -8.16
CA ALA A 125 -10.77 -5.96 -7.30
C ALA A 125 -11.38 -7.38 -7.35
N ILE A 126 -10.81 -8.29 -6.57
CA ILE A 126 -11.16 -9.73 -6.59
C ILE A 126 -12.63 -9.98 -6.23
N HIS A 127 -13.27 -9.15 -5.40
CA HIS A 127 -14.70 -9.29 -5.13
C HIS A 127 -15.59 -9.05 -6.37
N GLN A 128 -15.15 -8.24 -7.33
CA GLN A 128 -15.85 -8.02 -8.61
C GLN A 128 -15.43 -9.04 -9.68
N LYS A 129 -14.23 -9.59 -9.54
CA LYS A 129 -13.66 -10.63 -10.40
C LYS A 129 -13.20 -11.84 -9.57
N PRO A 130 -14.12 -12.65 -9.01
CA PRO A 130 -13.75 -13.76 -8.13
C PRO A 130 -12.86 -14.81 -8.79
N ASN A 131 -12.90 -14.91 -10.12
CA ASN A 131 -12.03 -15.76 -10.94
C ASN A 131 -10.59 -15.25 -11.08
N GLY A 132 -10.23 -14.12 -10.47
CA GLY A 132 -8.90 -13.53 -10.51
C GLY A 132 -8.76 -12.31 -11.42
N GLY A 133 -9.72 -12.03 -12.29
CA GLY A 133 -9.68 -10.87 -13.18
C GLY A 133 -8.35 -10.75 -13.93
N ASN A 134 -7.73 -9.58 -13.88
CA ASN A 134 -6.46 -9.29 -14.55
C ASN A 134 -5.21 -9.63 -13.71
N VAL A 135 -5.32 -10.28 -12.55
CA VAL A 135 -4.16 -10.48 -11.66
C VAL A 135 -3.02 -11.29 -12.32
N GLU A 136 -3.34 -12.28 -13.14
CA GLU A 136 -2.33 -13.03 -13.92
C GLU A 136 -1.70 -12.17 -15.03
N SER A 137 -2.47 -11.27 -15.62
CA SER A 137 -1.94 -10.30 -16.60
C SER A 137 -1.01 -9.29 -15.93
N TYR A 138 -1.33 -8.83 -14.72
CA TYR A 138 -0.46 -7.96 -13.94
C TYR A 138 0.83 -8.69 -13.53
N ALA A 139 0.74 -9.97 -13.15
CA ALA A 139 1.89 -10.82 -12.89
C ALA A 139 2.81 -10.94 -14.11
N ALA A 140 2.24 -11.15 -15.30
CA ALA A 140 2.99 -11.32 -16.56
C ALA A 140 3.51 -10.00 -17.14
N TRP A 141 3.01 -8.84 -16.69
CA TRP A 141 3.39 -7.55 -17.25
C TRP A 141 4.85 -7.18 -16.90
N GLU A 142 5.70 -7.06 -17.92
CA GLU A 142 7.12 -6.73 -17.80
C GLU A 142 7.34 -5.21 -17.94
N LYS A 143 7.21 -4.47 -16.85
CA LYS A 143 7.48 -3.02 -16.79
C LYS A 143 8.58 -2.75 -15.77
N GLY A 144 9.82 -2.71 -16.25
CA GLY A 144 10.98 -2.66 -15.36
C GLY A 144 11.00 -3.84 -14.40
N ASN A 145 11.69 -3.68 -13.26
CA ASN A 145 11.63 -4.65 -12.18
C ASN A 145 10.47 -4.26 -11.26
N LYS A 146 9.23 -4.62 -11.62
CA LYS A 146 8.06 -4.28 -10.80
C LYS A 146 8.11 -4.92 -9.41
N GLY A 147 7.46 -4.30 -8.42
CA GLY A 147 7.35 -4.84 -7.05
C GLY A 147 6.48 -6.08 -6.94
N GLY A 148 5.40 -6.19 -7.73
CA GLY A 148 4.57 -7.40 -7.72
C GLY A 148 3.15 -7.17 -8.21
N CYS A 149 2.22 -8.05 -7.84
CA CYS A 149 0.79 -7.87 -8.04
C CYS A 149 0.00 -8.47 -6.86
N GLY A 150 -1.27 -8.07 -6.71
CA GLY A 150 -2.12 -8.48 -5.60
C GLY A 150 -3.61 -8.27 -5.87
N GLY A 151 -4.41 -8.14 -4.82
CA GLY A 151 -5.84 -7.89 -4.97
C GLY A 151 -6.53 -7.34 -3.73
N TYR A 152 -7.63 -6.63 -3.96
CA TYR A 152 -8.56 -6.16 -2.94
C TYR A 152 -9.64 -7.20 -2.69
N SER A 153 -9.95 -7.47 -1.41
CA SER A 153 -10.90 -8.50 -0.98
C SER A 153 -10.57 -9.90 -1.52
N ILE A 154 -9.32 -10.33 -1.35
CA ILE A 154 -8.78 -11.60 -1.88
C ILE A 154 -9.57 -12.85 -1.47
N ARG A 155 -10.30 -12.80 -0.35
CA ARG A 155 -11.15 -13.90 0.14
C ARG A 155 -12.15 -14.41 -0.91
N PHE A 156 -12.58 -13.57 -1.84
CA PHE A 156 -13.50 -13.97 -2.91
C PHE A 156 -12.87 -14.92 -3.93
N ASN A 157 -11.53 -15.01 -4.02
CA ASN A 157 -10.86 -16.01 -4.86
C ASN A 157 -10.73 -17.38 -4.16
N TYR A 158 -11.21 -17.54 -2.92
CA TYR A 158 -10.98 -18.75 -2.12
C TYR A 158 -11.46 -20.06 -2.77
N ASN A 159 -12.43 -20.06 -3.68
CA ASN A 159 -12.81 -21.26 -4.47
C ASN A 159 -13.45 -20.89 -5.81
N GLN A 160 -13.31 -19.63 -6.24
CA GLN A 160 -13.98 -19.07 -7.41
C GLN A 160 -13.07 -19.03 -8.64
N ASP A 161 -11.86 -19.58 -8.50
CA ASP A 161 -10.91 -19.74 -9.59
C ASP A 161 -11.36 -20.81 -10.62
N ARG A 162 -10.87 -20.70 -11.87
CA ARG A 162 -11.18 -21.62 -12.97
C ARG A 162 -10.85 -23.10 -12.69
N LEU A 163 -9.94 -23.39 -11.77
CA LEU A 163 -9.57 -24.76 -11.39
C LEU A 163 -10.22 -25.21 -10.08
N GLY A 164 -11.07 -24.38 -9.44
CA GLY A 164 -11.64 -24.66 -8.13
C GLY A 164 -10.62 -24.77 -7.00
N VAL A 165 -9.37 -24.37 -7.25
CA VAL A 165 -8.29 -24.39 -6.26
C VAL A 165 -8.37 -23.14 -5.39
N PRO A 166 -8.20 -23.25 -4.05
CA PRO A 166 -8.22 -22.07 -3.23
C PRO A 166 -7.20 -21.02 -3.64
N TYR A 167 -7.63 -19.77 -3.75
CA TYR A 167 -6.77 -18.67 -4.20
C TYR A 167 -6.04 -18.97 -5.52
N GLY A 168 -6.64 -19.77 -6.41
CA GLY A 168 -5.95 -20.35 -7.56
C GLY A 168 -5.35 -19.31 -8.51
N ALA A 169 -6.04 -18.20 -8.73
CA ALA A 169 -5.54 -17.12 -9.57
C ALA A 169 -4.35 -16.40 -8.93
N LEU A 170 -4.42 -16.10 -7.63
CA LEU A 170 -3.32 -15.47 -6.88
C LEU A 170 -2.08 -16.37 -6.82
N ARG A 171 -2.27 -17.67 -6.60
CA ARG A 171 -1.17 -18.66 -6.60
C ARG A 171 -0.48 -18.74 -7.96
N ARG A 172 -1.23 -18.71 -9.05
CA ARG A 172 -0.66 -18.67 -10.40
C ARG A 172 0.06 -17.36 -10.68
N ALA A 173 -0.48 -16.22 -10.24
CA ALA A 173 0.22 -14.93 -10.34
C ALA A 173 1.59 -14.97 -9.67
N ILE A 174 1.71 -15.56 -8.47
CA ILE A 174 3.00 -15.78 -7.80
C ILE A 174 3.94 -16.64 -8.67
N GLN A 175 3.44 -17.74 -9.23
CA GLN A 175 4.22 -18.65 -10.07
C GLN A 175 4.69 -18.01 -11.39
N ILE A 176 3.88 -17.12 -11.97
CA ILE A 176 4.22 -16.35 -13.17
C ILE A 176 5.37 -15.39 -12.87
N MET A 177 5.32 -14.67 -11.74
CA MET A 177 6.38 -13.74 -11.34
C MET A 177 7.66 -14.46 -10.89
N ASN A 178 7.53 -15.69 -10.38
CA ASN A 178 8.62 -16.48 -9.81
C ASN A 178 8.65 -17.89 -10.43
N PRO A 179 9.04 -18.02 -11.71
CA PRO A 179 9.05 -19.29 -12.40
C PRO A 179 10.04 -20.26 -11.74
N ALA A 180 9.64 -21.53 -11.58
CA ALA A 180 10.49 -22.56 -10.97
C ALA A 180 11.78 -22.83 -11.75
N ILE A 181 11.76 -22.56 -13.07
CA ILE A 181 12.91 -22.64 -13.95
C ILE A 181 13.13 -21.26 -14.54
N LYS A 182 14.29 -20.66 -14.27
CA LYS A 182 14.73 -19.45 -14.96
C LYS A 182 14.96 -19.81 -16.43
N LYS A 183 14.24 -19.15 -17.34
CA LYS A 183 14.49 -19.26 -18.77
C LYS A 183 15.80 -18.58 -19.13
#